data_AF-A0AAV9S9F4-F1
#
_entry.id   AF-A0AAV9S9F4-F1
#
_cell.length_a   1.000
_cell.length_b   1.000
_cell.length_c   1.000
_cell.angle_alpha   90.00
_cell.angle_beta   90.00
_cell.angle_gamma   90.00
#
_symmetry.space_group_name_H-M   'P 1'
#
loop_
_entity.id
_entity.type
_entity.pdbx_description
1 polymer ?
#
loop_
_entity_poly.entity_id
_entity_poly.type
_entity_poly.pdbx_seq_one_letter_code
_entity_poly.pdbx_strand_id
1 'polypeptide(L)'
;MACGNITVLLNGSIVNAFNRKSMFGSVELDSLNPQRVNYVNIKVVTNLEGPHIESCSQGSIIELIQILWTRGFRWTCTESDLTLVILQCIQDLNQPGCQMLANSLLQQKDLTST
;
A
#
# COMPACT_ATOMS: atom_id res chain seq x y z
N MET A 1 -3.77 22.20 -0.20
CA MET A 1 -4.57 21.11 0.40
C MET A 1 -4.92 20.10 -0.67
N ALA A 2 -4.84 18.81 -0.34
CA ALA A 2 -5.16 17.73 -1.27
C ALA A 2 -6.66 17.69 -1.62
N CYS A 3 -6.98 17.22 -2.82
CA CYS A 3 -8.35 17.03 -3.31
C CYS A 3 -8.42 15.88 -4.32
N GLY A 4 -9.61 15.33 -4.54
CA GLY A 4 -9.81 14.15 -5.37
C GLY A 4 -9.44 12.87 -4.64
N ASN A 5 -8.91 11.87 -5.36
CA ASN A 5 -8.44 10.63 -4.77
C ASN A 5 -7.01 10.81 -4.28
N ILE A 6 -6.75 10.43 -3.03
CA ILE A 6 -5.39 10.40 -2.48
C ILE A 6 -4.96 8.95 -2.28
N THR A 7 -3.65 8.71 -2.30
CA THR A 7 -3.08 7.40 -2.04
C THR A 7 -2.03 7.54 -0.95
N VAL A 8 -2.09 6.67 0.06
CA VAL A 8 -1.13 6.61 1.16
C VAL A 8 -0.47 5.24 1.10
N LEU A 9 0.86 5.24 1.04
CA LEU A 9 1.66 4.03 1.00
C LEU A 9 2.28 3.79 2.38
N LEU A 10 2.02 2.62 2.96
CA LEU A 10 2.48 2.25 4.30
C LEU A 10 3.27 0.94 4.24
N ASN A 11 4.28 0.83 5.10
CA ASN A 11 5.13 -0.35 5.17
C ASN A 11 4.55 -1.37 6.15
N GLY A 12 4.06 -2.50 5.63
CA GLY A 12 3.49 -3.60 6.40
C GLY A 12 4.53 -4.48 7.10
N SER A 13 5.81 -4.32 6.79
CA SER A 13 6.91 -5.11 7.37
C SER A 13 7.54 -4.48 8.62
N ILE A 14 6.96 -3.40 9.14
CA ILE A 14 7.37 -2.78 10.40
C ILE A 14 6.19 -2.73 11.37
N VAL A 15 6.48 -2.68 12.67
CA VAL A 15 5.47 -2.38 13.70
C VAL A 15 5.01 -0.92 13.57
N ASN A 16 3.72 -0.66 13.80
CA ASN A 16 3.15 0.69 13.72
C ASN A 16 3.35 1.34 12.35
N ALA A 17 2.99 0.61 11.29
CA ALA A 17 2.98 1.11 9.92
C ALA A 17 2.26 2.46 9.79
N PHE A 18 1.14 2.61 10.51
CA PHE A 18 0.55 3.91 10.81
C PHE A 18 0.97 4.36 12.22
N ASN A 19 1.35 5.64 12.34
CA ASN A 19 1.68 6.25 13.62
C ASN A 19 1.13 7.67 13.68
N ARG A 20 0.28 7.97 14.67
CA ARG A 20 -0.29 9.31 14.87
C ARG A 20 0.76 10.41 15.03
N LYS A 21 1.97 10.08 15.50
CA LYS A 21 3.07 11.03 15.69
C LYS A 21 3.91 11.25 14.44
N SER A 22 3.69 10.49 13.36
CA SER A 22 4.34 10.72 12.07
C SER A 22 3.84 12.01 11.42
N MET A 23 4.54 12.53 10.41
CA MET A 23 4.08 13.67 9.61
C MET A 23 2.68 13.40 9.02
N PHE A 24 2.48 12.19 8.49
CA PHE A 24 1.18 11.78 7.96
C PHE A 24 0.09 11.81 9.04
N GLY A 25 0.35 11.20 10.20
CA GLY A 25 -0.63 11.08 11.28
C GLY A 25 -0.96 12.40 11.99
N SER A 26 0.03 13.28 12.17
CA SER A 26 -0.11 14.49 13.02
C SER A 26 -0.35 15.78 12.25
N VAL A 27 -0.05 15.81 10.94
CA VAL A 27 -0.14 17.04 10.14
C VAL A 27 -1.00 16.82 8.90
N GLU A 28 -0.64 15.83 8.07
CA GLU A 28 -1.26 15.67 6.75
C GLU A 28 -2.70 15.17 6.88
N LEU A 29 -2.92 14.10 7.66
CA LEU A 29 -4.23 13.49 7.89
C LEU A 29 -5.20 14.50 8.51
N ASP A 30 -4.79 15.24 9.53
CA ASP A 30 -5.60 16.27 10.19
C ASP A 30 -5.95 17.43 9.25
N SER A 31 -5.07 17.75 8.31
CA SER A 31 -5.33 18.78 7.30
C SER A 31 -6.26 18.34 6.15
N LEU A 32 -6.64 17.06 6.07
CA LEU A 32 -7.55 16.57 5.03
C LEU A 32 -8.99 17.01 5.28
N ASN A 33 -9.68 17.38 4.19
CA ASN A 33 -11.08 17.76 4.21
C ASN A 33 -11.94 16.69 3.49
N PRO A 34 -12.90 16.03 4.16
CA PRO A 34 -13.74 14.98 3.57
C PRO A 34 -14.68 15.48 2.46
N GLN A 35 -14.93 16.79 2.37
CA GLN A 35 -15.70 17.39 1.28
C GLN A 35 -14.88 17.59 0.00
N ARG A 36 -13.55 17.53 0.09
CA ARG A 36 -12.62 17.74 -1.05
C ARG A 36 -11.91 16.48 -1.48
N VAL A 37 -11.75 15.52 -0.57
CA VAL A 37 -11.14 14.23 -0.84
C VAL A 37 -12.25 13.22 -1.12
N ASN A 38 -12.26 12.67 -2.34
CA ASN A 38 -13.27 11.73 -2.79
C ASN A 38 -13.03 10.33 -2.21
N TYR A 39 -11.77 9.91 -2.12
CA TYR A 39 -11.36 8.60 -1.63
C TYR A 39 -9.93 8.63 -1.07
N VAL A 40 -9.69 7.89 0.00
CA VAL A 40 -8.35 7.59 0.52
C VAL A 40 -7.98 6.14 0.18
N ASN A 41 -7.02 5.95 -0.71
CA ASN A 41 -6.53 4.63 -1.10
C ASN A 41 -5.32 4.27 -0.24
N ILE A 42 -5.50 3.34 0.71
CA ILE A 42 -4.43 2.85 1.56
C ILE A 42 -3.77 1.68 0.84
N LYS A 43 -2.47 1.76 0.61
CA LYS A 43 -1.65 0.66 0.10
C LYS A 43 -0.70 0.21 1.20
N VAL A 44 -0.87 -1.02 1.68
CA VAL A 44 0.04 -1.62 2.65
C VAL A 44 0.96 -2.57 1.90
N VAL A 45 2.26 -2.29 1.93
CA VAL A 45 3.27 -3.06 1.21
C VAL A 45 4.22 -3.70 2.20
N THR A 46 4.36 -5.01 2.08
CA THR A 46 5.38 -5.77 2.79
C THR A 46 6.59 -5.97 1.90
N ASN A 47 7.77 -6.04 2.52
CA ASN A 47 8.99 -6.45 1.85
C ASN A 47 8.83 -7.89 1.34
N LEU A 48 9.42 -8.21 0.19
CA LEU A 48 9.28 -9.51 -0.48
C LEU A 48 9.63 -10.72 0.42
N GLU A 49 10.68 -10.59 1.22
CA GLU A 49 11.16 -11.63 2.15
C GLU A 49 11.05 -11.17 3.63
N GLY A 50 10.31 -10.08 3.87
CA GLY A 50 10.18 -9.51 5.20
C GLY A 50 9.01 -10.09 5.97
N PRO A 51 8.92 -9.79 7.28
CA PRO A 51 7.77 -10.18 8.07
C PRO A 51 6.51 -9.43 7.59
N HIS A 52 5.36 -10.07 7.69
CA HIS A 52 4.04 -9.47 7.49
C HIS A 52 3.47 -9.07 8.86
N ILE A 53 3.80 -7.86 9.33
CA ILE A 53 3.49 -7.41 10.70
C ILE A 53 2.17 -6.66 10.74
N GLU A 54 1.97 -5.77 9.77
CA GLU A 54 0.84 -4.85 9.67
C GLU A 54 0.12 -5.11 8.34
N SER A 55 -1.21 -5.08 8.37
CA SER A 55 -2.06 -5.44 7.23
C SER A 55 -3.33 -4.60 7.25
N CYS A 56 -4.10 -4.58 6.17
CA CYS A 56 -5.38 -3.90 6.11
C CYS A 56 -6.40 -4.39 7.15
N SER A 57 -6.15 -5.56 7.74
CA SER A 57 -7.02 -6.21 8.73
C SER A 57 -6.37 -6.35 10.11
N GLN A 58 -5.17 -5.81 10.33
CA GLN A 58 -4.41 -5.98 11.57
C GLN A 58 -3.52 -4.78 11.91
N GLY A 59 -3.36 -4.52 13.22
CA GLY A 59 -2.39 -3.56 13.74
C GLY A 59 -2.85 -2.11 13.65
N SER A 60 -1.87 -1.20 13.59
CA SER A 60 -2.07 0.24 13.46
C SER A 60 -2.86 0.68 12.22
N ILE A 61 -2.93 -0.15 11.16
CA ILE A 61 -3.74 0.17 9.98
C ILE A 61 -5.24 0.23 10.31
N ILE A 62 -5.71 -0.61 11.25
CA ILE A 62 -7.10 -0.55 11.75
C ILE A 62 -7.37 0.80 12.39
N GLU A 63 -6.40 1.35 13.13
CA GLU A 63 -6.53 2.66 13.76
C GLU A 63 -6.69 3.77 12.71
N LEU A 64 -5.88 3.74 11.63
CA LEU A 64 -6.04 4.67 10.51
C LEU A 64 -7.43 4.56 9.87
N ILE A 65 -7.90 3.34 9.62
CA ILE A 65 -9.23 3.08 9.06
C ILE A 65 -10.33 3.64 9.97
N GLN A 66 -10.23 3.46 11.29
CA GLN A 66 -11.17 4.01 12.26
C GLN A 66 -11.19 5.54 12.24
N ILE A 67 -10.02 6.18 12.13
CA ILE A 67 -9.93 7.65 12.03
C ILE A 67 -10.61 8.14 10.74
N LEU A 68 -10.33 7.49 9.60
CA LEU A 68 -10.91 7.86 8.32
C LEU A 68 -12.43 7.70 8.32
N TRP A 69 -12.93 6.57 8.84
CA TRP A 69 -14.37 6.33 8.99
C TRP A 69 -15.00 7.40 9.89
N THR A 70 -14.48 7.61 11.10
CA THR A 70 -15.04 8.57 12.06
C THR A 70 -15.07 9.99 11.49
N ARG A 71 -14.12 10.36 10.64
CA ARG A 71 -14.05 11.67 9.98
C ARG A 71 -14.85 11.75 8.66
N GLY A 72 -15.56 10.68 8.29
CA GLY A 72 -16.46 10.65 7.14
C GLY A 72 -15.77 10.49 5.78
N PHE A 73 -14.52 10.01 5.75
CA PHE A 73 -13.84 9.70 4.49
C PHE A 73 -14.30 8.36 3.94
N ARG A 74 -14.40 8.28 2.60
CA ARG A 74 -14.44 7.01 1.88
C ARG A 74 -13.01 6.49 1.73
N TRP A 75 -12.80 5.19 1.91
CA TRP A 75 -11.47 4.61 1.90
C TRP A 75 -11.47 3.20 1.30
N THR A 76 -10.34 2.83 0.72
CA THR A 76 -10.00 1.45 0.37
C THR A 76 -8.69 1.09 1.05
N CYS A 77 -8.48 -0.20 1.30
CA CYS A 77 -7.19 -0.72 1.73
C CYS A 77 -6.85 -1.93 0.88
N THR A 78 -5.70 -1.90 0.23
CA THR A 78 -5.20 -2.99 -0.59
C THR A 78 -3.83 -3.42 -0.12
N GLU A 79 -3.67 -4.73 0.03
CA GLU A 79 -2.40 -5.39 0.22
C GLU A 79 -1.90 -5.90 -1.14
N SER A 80 -0.59 -6.09 -1.27
CA SER A 80 -0.01 -6.81 -2.41
C SER A 80 -0.38 -6.25 -3.78
N ASP A 81 -0.34 -4.91 -3.93
CA ASP A 81 -0.54 -4.26 -5.22
C ASP A 81 0.54 -4.70 -6.22
N LEU A 82 0.10 -5.33 -7.33
CA LEU A 82 0.99 -5.91 -8.34
C LEU A 82 2.04 -4.92 -8.85
N THR A 83 1.67 -3.65 -9.02
CA THR A 83 2.60 -2.62 -9.51
C THR A 83 3.72 -2.38 -8.49
N LEU A 84 3.37 -2.37 -7.19
CA LEU A 84 4.34 -2.19 -6.11
C LEU A 84 5.22 -3.42 -5.93
N VAL A 85 4.68 -4.63 -6.13
CA VAL A 85 5.49 -5.86 -6.16
C VAL A 85 6.47 -5.82 -7.33
N ILE A 86 6.02 -5.46 -8.54
CA ILE A 86 6.90 -5.30 -9.72
C ILE A 86 8.03 -4.32 -9.40
N LEU A 87 7.70 -3.15 -8.82
CA LEU A 87 8.71 -2.15 -8.45
C LEU A 87 9.75 -2.69 -7.47
N GLN A 88 9.35 -3.51 -6.48
CA GLN A 88 10.30 -4.15 -5.56
C GLN A 88 11.21 -5.17 -6.26
N CYS A 89 10.70 -5.84 -7.30
CA CYS A 89 11.41 -6.87 -8.04
C CYS A 89 12.36 -6.34 -9.13
N ILE A 90 12.36 -5.04 -9.44
CA ILE A 90 13.18 -4.45 -10.54
C ILE A 90 14.67 -4.75 -10.37
N GLN A 91 15.17 -4.80 -9.13
CA GLN A 91 16.58 -5.01 -8.85
C GLN A 91 16.99 -6.49 -8.97
N ASP A 92 16.10 -7.41 -8.63
CA ASP A 92 16.36 -8.85 -8.69
C ASP A 92 15.06 -9.65 -8.86
N LEU A 93 14.83 -10.15 -10.07
CA LEU A 93 13.67 -10.97 -10.42
C LEU A 93 13.74 -12.40 -9.87
N ASN A 94 14.92 -12.84 -9.38
CA ASN A 94 15.11 -14.20 -8.87
C ASN A 94 14.76 -14.33 -7.38
N GLN A 95 14.45 -13.22 -6.71
CA GLN A 95 13.93 -13.23 -5.33
C GLN A 95 12.69 -14.15 -5.25
N PRO A 96 12.55 -14.97 -4.19
CA PRO A 96 11.39 -15.87 -4.05
C PRO A 96 10.04 -15.14 -4.16
N GLY A 97 9.90 -13.98 -3.51
CA GLY A 97 8.71 -13.12 -3.62
C GLY A 97 8.41 -12.58 -5.04
N CYS A 98 9.34 -12.70 -5.99
CA CYS A 98 9.20 -12.23 -7.37
C CYS A 98 8.94 -13.35 -8.38
N GLN A 99 9.00 -14.63 -7.98
CA GLN A 99 8.92 -15.76 -8.92
C GLN A 99 7.60 -15.82 -9.70
N MET A 100 6.48 -15.46 -9.08
CA MET A 100 5.18 -15.40 -9.79
C MET A 100 5.21 -14.40 -10.96
N LEU A 101 5.88 -13.25 -10.79
CA LEU A 101 6.07 -12.27 -11.86
C LEU A 101 7.02 -12.77 -12.94
N ALA A 102 8.14 -13.38 -12.54
CA ALA A 102 9.09 -13.95 -13.48
C ALA A 102 8.43 -14.99 -14.38
N ASN A 103 7.60 -15.88 -13.82
CA ASN A 103 6.90 -16.92 -14.56
C ASN A 103 5.91 -16.35 -15.59
N SER A 104 5.14 -15.30 -15.22
CA SER A 104 4.22 -14.65 -16.15
C SER A 104 4.93 -13.86 -17.25
N LEU A 105 6.05 -13.20 -16.94
CA LEU A 105 6.84 -12.45 -17.94
C LEU A 105 7.57 -13.38 -18.91
N LEU A 106 8.06 -14.53 -18.44
CA LEU A 106 8.70 -15.55 -19.28
C LEU A 106 7.70 -16.18 -20.26
N GLN A 107 6.47 -16.48 -19.81
CA GLN A 107 5.41 -16.98 -20.71
C GLN A 107 5.02 -15.98 -21.82
N GLN A 108 5.09 -14.67 -21.54
CA GLN A 108 4.85 -13.65 -22.55
C GLN A 108 5.95 -13.60 -23.62
N LYS A 109 7.20 -13.86 -23.23
CA LYS A 109 8.35 -13.84 -24.14
C LYS A 109 8.25 -14.96 -25.19
N ASP A 110 7.78 -16.14 -24.78
CA ASP A 110 7.55 -17.28 -25.68
C ASP A 110 6.39 -17.03 -26.66
N LEU A 111 5.37 -16.26 -26.26
CA LEU A 111 4.22 -15.95 -27.12
C LEU A 111 4.51 -14.88 -28.19
N THR A 112 5.49 -14.00 -27.94
CA THR A 112 5.88 -12.93 -28.89
C THR A 112 6.97 -13.35 -29.87
N SER A 113 7.46 -14.59 -29.80
CA SER A 113 8.57 -15.10 -30.61
C SER A 113 8.14 -15.97 -31.81
N THR A 114 6.85 -15.93 -32.19
CA THR A 114 6.30 -16.56 -33.40
C THR A 114 5.72 -15.51 -34.33
#